data_AF-I4HWD3-F1
#
_entry.id   AF-I4HWD3-F1
#
_cell.length_a   1.000
_cell.length_b   1.000
_cell.length_c   1.000
_cell.angle_alpha   90.00
_cell.angle_beta   90.00
_cell.angle_gamma   90.00
#
_symmetry.space_group_name_H-M   'P 1'
#
loop_
_entity.id
_entity.type
_entity.pdbx_description
1 polymer ?
#
loop_
_entity_poly.entity_id
_entity_poly.type
_entity_poly.pdbx_seq_one_letter_code
_entity_poly.pdbx_strand_id
1 'polypeptide(L)' 'MTQNRQYSSCNVNIEEMSIANNLETLRYFKSELMFLAEIAHKTNRHELVLSHCQEALELCLLILLIKKFGFNTTE' A
#
# COMPACT_ATOMS: atom_id res chain seq x y z
N MET A 1 -7.67 -46.06 -15.54
CA MET A 1 -8.09 -44.72 -16.00
C MET A 1 -8.29 -43.87 -14.75
N THR A 2 -7.23 -43.23 -14.30
CA THR A 2 -7.21 -42.45 -13.06
C THR A 2 -7.18 -40.99 -13.47
N GLN A 3 -8.26 -40.27 -13.15
CA GLN A 3 -8.45 -38.87 -13.48
C GLN A 3 -7.24 -38.04 -13.04
N ASN A 4 -6.55 -37.46 -14.02
CA ASN A 4 -5.68 -36.32 -13.82
C ASN A 4 -6.50 -35.25 -13.10
N ARG A 5 -6.21 -35.02 -11.80
CA ARG A 5 -6.60 -33.77 -11.15
C ARG A 5 -5.84 -32.68 -11.88
N GLN A 6 -6.49 -32.03 -12.83
CA GLN A 6 -6.07 -30.74 -13.32
C GLN A 6 -6.05 -29.82 -12.10
N TYR A 7 -4.86 -29.55 -11.56
CA TYR A 7 -4.65 -28.37 -10.75
C TYR A 7 -4.96 -27.20 -11.67
N SER A 8 -6.21 -26.74 -11.58
CA SER A 8 -6.73 -25.58 -12.30
C SER A 8 -5.86 -24.39 -11.94
N SER A 9 -4.93 -24.07 -12.83
CA SER A 9 -4.17 -22.83 -12.97
C SER A 9 -4.40 -21.80 -11.86
N CYS A 10 -3.72 -21.96 -10.72
CA CYS A 10 -3.47 -20.85 -9.80
C CYS A 10 -2.28 -20.04 -10.31
N ASN A 11 -2.31 -19.60 -11.58
CA ASN A 11 -1.51 -18.48 -12.03
C ASN A 11 -2.21 -17.20 -11.56
N VAL A 12 -2.33 -17.01 -10.25
CA VAL A 12 -2.47 -15.64 -9.74
C VAL A 12 -1.13 -15.00 -10.08
N ASN A 13 -1.14 -14.09 -11.05
CA ASN A 13 0.07 -13.43 -11.54
C ASN A 13 0.88 -12.95 -10.33
N ILE A 14 2.06 -13.54 -10.11
CA ILE A 14 2.91 -13.28 -8.93
C ILE A 14 3.18 -11.77 -8.77
N GLU A 15 3.19 -11.05 -9.89
CA GLU A 15 3.28 -9.59 -9.98
C GLU A 15 2.07 -8.86 -9.36
N GLU A 16 0.85 -9.30 -9.64
CA GLU A 16 -0.37 -8.72 -9.05
C GLU A 16 -0.41 -8.94 -7.53
N MET A 17 0.01 -10.12 -7.06
CA MET A 17 0.12 -10.41 -5.63
C MET A 17 1.20 -9.56 -4.94
N SER A 18 2.34 -9.34 -5.61
CA SER A 18 3.41 -8.46 -5.12
C SER A 18 2.96 -6.99 -5.04
N ILE A 19 2.27 -6.49 -6.07
CA ILE A 19 1.72 -5.12 -6.09
C ILE A 19 0.67 -4.94 -5.00
N ALA A 20 -0.22 -5.91 -4.80
CA ALA A 20 -1.21 -5.88 -3.74
C ALA A 20 -0.57 -5.84 -2.34
N ASN A 21 0.45 -6.67 -2.09
CA ASN A 21 1.21 -6.69 -0.85
C ASN A 21 1.95 -5.36 -0.61
N ASN A 22 2.51 -4.77 -1.65
CA ASN A 22 3.16 -3.44 -1.59
C ASN A 22 2.14 -2.33 -1.27
N LEU A 23 0.94 -2.37 -1.87
CA LEU A 23 -0.13 -1.42 -1.59
C LEU A 23 -0.65 -1.52 -0.15
N GLU A 24 -0.79 -2.72 0.39
CA GLU A 24 -1.18 -2.93 1.79
C GLU A 24 -0.11 -2.39 2.75
N THR A 25 1.15 -2.67 2.47
CA THR A 25 2.30 -2.12 3.22
C THR A 25 2.30 -0.59 3.23
N LEU A 26 2.08 0.05 2.08
CA LEU A 26 2.00 1.52 2.00
C LEU A 26 0.81 2.10 2.77
N ARG A 27 -0.34 1.41 2.78
CA ARG A 27 -1.50 1.83 3.59
C ARG A 27 -1.22 1.71 5.07
N TYR A 28 -0.50 0.66 5.49
CA TYR A 28 -0.07 0.49 6.87
C TYR A 28 0.83 1.65 7.31
N PHE A 29 1.89 1.97 6.56
CA PHE A 29 2.78 3.08 6.89
C PHE A 29 2.07 4.44 6.95
N LYS A 30 1.11 4.68 6.05
CA LYS A 30 0.28 5.90 6.11
C LYS A 30 -0.49 5.99 7.44
N SER A 31 -1.06 4.87 7.91
CA SER A 31 -1.79 4.85 9.19
C SER A 31 -0.86 5.09 10.38
N GLU A 32 0.35 4.51 10.37
CA GLU A 32 1.37 4.75 11.40
C GLU A 32 1.79 6.22 11.45
N LEU A 33 2.01 6.87 10.31
CA LEU A 33 2.35 8.30 10.26
C LEU A 33 1.23 9.18 10.83
N MET A 34 -0.04 8.86 10.55
CA MET A 34 -1.17 9.57 11.14
C MET A 34 -1.23 9.39 12.66
N PHE A 35 -0.94 8.19 13.15
CA PHE A 35 -0.85 7.91 14.58
C PHE A 35 0.28 8.68 15.25
N LEU A 36 1.47 8.73 14.63
CA LEU A 36 2.60 9.53 15.11
C LEU A 36 2.30 11.03 15.10
N ALA A 37 1.60 11.53 14.07
CA ALA A 37 1.15 12.92 14.02
C ALA A 37 0.20 13.24 15.20
N GLU A 38 -0.72 12.33 15.53
CA GLU A 38 -1.63 12.50 16.67
C GLU A 38 -0.87 12.53 18.01
N ILE A 39 0.12 11.64 18.19
CA ILE A 39 0.99 11.65 19.38
C ILE A 39 1.80 12.94 19.45
N ALA A 40 2.38 13.39 18.32
CA ALA A 40 3.15 14.63 18.25
C ALA A 40 2.29 15.84 18.62
N HIS A 41 1.03 15.88 18.17
CA HIS A 41 0.07 16.91 18.53
C HIS A 41 -0.24 16.88 20.03
N LYS A 42 -0.55 15.71 20.58
CA LYS A 42 -0.82 15.51 22.03
C LYS A 42 0.38 15.86 22.91
N THR A 43 1.60 15.79 22.37
CA THR A 43 2.86 16.12 23.07
C THR A 43 3.39 17.52 22.74
N ASN A 44 2.58 18.38 22.09
CA ASN A 44 2.92 19.76 21.68
C ASN A 44 4.15 19.89 20.76
N ARG A 45 4.51 18.83 20.03
CA ARG A 45 5.62 18.83 19.07
C ARG A 45 5.11 19.14 17.66
N HIS A 46 4.70 20.39 17.44
CA HIS A 46 4.03 20.85 16.21
C HIS A 46 4.86 20.65 14.94
N GLU A 47 6.20 20.79 15.01
CA GLU A 47 7.09 20.54 13.86
C GLU A 47 7.01 19.07 13.40
N LEU A 48 6.92 18.13 14.34
CA LEU A 48 6.77 16.70 14.04
C LEU A 48 5.37 16.40 13.48
N VAL A 49 4.32 17.11 13.92
CA VAL A 49 2.98 16.98 13.33
C VAL A 49 3.03 17.30 11.85
N LEU A 50 3.65 18.42 11.48
CA LEU A 50 3.77 18.84 10.09
C LEU A 50 4.60 17.85 9.27
N SER A 51 5.75 17.40 9.78
CA SER A 51 6.58 16.39 9.11
C SER A 51 5.80 15.10 8.83
N HIS A 52 5.17 14.52 9.85
CA HIS A 52 4.43 13.26 9.69
C HIS A 52 3.22 13.40 8.75
N CYS A 53 2.53 14.55 8.78
CA CYS A 53 1.45 14.84 7.83
C CYS A 53 1.96 14.98 6.38
N GLN A 54 3.13 15.59 6.17
CA GLN A 54 3.75 15.72 4.85
C GLN A 54 4.16 14.35 4.30
N GLU A 55 4.81 13.52 5.11
CA GLU A 55 5.17 12.15 4.74
C GLU A 55 3.93 11.30 4.41
N ALA A 56 2.84 11.44 5.20
CA ALA A 56 1.58 10.74 4.93
C ALA A 56 0.92 11.20 3.62
N LEU A 57 1.07 12.47 3.26
CA LEU A 57 0.59 13.01 1.98
C LEU A 57 1.39 12.45 0.81
N GLU A 58 2.72 12.37 0.92
CA GLU A 58 3.57 11.75 -0.10
C GLU A 58 3.21 10.27 -0.34
N LEU A 59 2.94 9.51 0.73
CA LEU A 59 2.45 8.14 0.61
C LEU A 59 1.09 8.07 -0.08
N CYS A 60 0.17 8.99 0.21
CA CYS A 60 -1.12 9.05 -0.50
C CYS A 60 -0.94 9.28 -2.00
N LEU A 61 -0.03 10.18 -2.38
CA LEU A 61 0.29 10.44 -3.78
C LEU A 61 0.92 9.21 -4.45
N LEU A 62 1.86 8.54 -3.77
CA LEU A 62 2.46 7.30 -4.28
C LEU A 62 1.42 6.20 -4.50
N ILE A 63 0.53 5.98 -3.54
CA ILE A 63 -0.57 5.00 -3.66
C ILE A 63 -1.47 5.35 -4.85
N LEU A 64 -1.76 6.64 -5.06
CA LEU A 64 -2.58 7.10 -6.18
C LEU A 64 -1.88 6.88 -7.52
N LEU A 65 -0.57 7.12 -7.60
CA LEU A 65 0.24 6.83 -8.79
C LEU A 65 0.27 5.33 -9.09
N ILE A 66 0.53 4.48 -8.09
CA ILE A 66 0.51 3.02 -8.26
C ILE A 66 -0.87 2.56 -8.74
N LYS A 67 -1.96 3.09 -8.18
CA LYS A 67 -3.31 2.78 -8.66
C LYS A 67 -3.58 3.26 -10.09
N LYS A 68 -3.00 4.39 -10.50
CA LYS A 68 -3.20 4.97 -11.84
C LYS A 68 -2.39 4.27 -12.91
N PHE A 69 -1.19 3.81 -12.58
CA PHE A 69 -0.24 3.24 -13.56
C PHE A 69 -0.08 1.71 -13.46
N GLY A 70 -0.33 1.12 -12.28
CA GLY A 70 -0.19 -0.33 -12.03
C GLY A 70 -1.39 -1.18 -12.40
N PHE A 71 -2.51 -0.60 -12.84
CA PHE A 71 -3.71 -1.33 -13.30
C PHE A 71 -3.96 -1.25 -14.82
N ASN A 72 -3.03 -0.66 -15.59
CA ASN A 72 -3.20 -0.49 -17.05
C ASN A 72 -2.50 -1.58 -17.89
N THR A 73 -2.08 -2.71 -17.32
CA THR A 73 -1.40 -3.80 -18.06
C THR A 73 -2.35 -4.90 -18.52
N THR A 74 -3.48 -4.52 -19.14
CA THR A 74 -4.30 -5.45 -19.93
C THR A 74 -4.84 -4.75 -21.17
N GLU A 75 -3.98 -4.64 -22.19
CA GLU A 75 -4.39 -4.67 -23.61
C GLU A 75 -3.54 -5.73 -24.32
#